data_AF-A0A6D2IAT2-F1
#
_entry.id   AF-A0A6D2IAT2-F1
#
_cell.length_a   1.000
_cell.length_b   1.000
_cell.length_c   1.000
_cell.angle_alpha   90.00
_cell.angle_beta   90.00
_cell.angle_gamma   90.00
#
_symmetry.space_group_name_H-M   'P 1'
#
loop_
_entity.id
_entity.type
_entity.pdbx_description
1 polymer ?
#
loop_
_entity_poly.entity_id
_entity_poly.type
_entity_poly.pdbx_seq_one_letter_code
_entity_poly.pdbx_strand_id
1 'polypeptide(L)'
;MRTLQSLLKDADAKKSESNSRNFLEDVKDIVDDAEDHSNPFSERIKRKGIKKRVKRLSCFLVDRRKFASDIEGITKESLRYLIVLDDVWKKEDWDVIKAVFPQRRGSKMIITSRNEGVGSHADPTCFAFRPRILTPEESWKLCESIVFRNRHETEFRVDEELEGMGKKMVTYCGGLPLAVRVLGGLLANKYTVSEWQRVYENIQTQI
;
A
#
# COMPACT_ATOMS: atom_id res chain seq x y z
N MET A 1 6.37 -16.96 30.52
CA MET A 1 6.73 -16.01 29.45
C MET A 1 6.92 -16.80 28.15
N ARG A 2 6.08 -16.56 27.13
CA ARG A 2 6.17 -17.20 25.81
C ARG A 2 6.90 -16.23 24.87
N THR A 3 7.97 -16.68 24.22
CA THR A 3 8.79 -15.86 23.30
C THR A 3 8.08 -15.71 21.95
N LEU A 4 8.33 -14.62 21.21
CA LEU A 4 7.79 -14.37 19.86
C LEU A 4 7.97 -15.57 18.89
N GLN A 5 8.99 -16.39 19.11
CA GLN A 5 9.23 -17.62 18.36
C GLN A 5 8.19 -18.73 18.62
N SER A 6 7.59 -18.79 19.83
CA SER A 6 6.51 -19.73 20.10
C SER A 6 5.19 -19.29 19.47
N LEU A 7 4.96 -17.98 19.30
CA LEU A 7 3.80 -17.47 18.56
C LEU A 7 3.90 -17.74 17.06
N LEU A 8 5.11 -17.65 16.49
CA LEU A 8 5.37 -18.04 15.10
C LEU A 8 5.19 -19.55 14.89
N LYS A 9 5.62 -20.38 15.83
CA LYS A 9 5.38 -21.83 15.79
C LYS A 9 3.90 -22.20 15.94
N ASP A 10 3.16 -21.51 16.80
CA ASP A 10 1.70 -21.72 16.96
C ASP A 10 0.92 -21.23 15.73
N ALA A 11 1.39 -20.16 15.05
CA ALA A 11 0.81 -19.66 13.81
C ALA A 11 1.07 -20.62 12.62
N ASP A 12 2.25 -21.23 12.55
CA ASP A 12 2.55 -22.26 11.55
C ASP A 12 1.81 -23.58 11.84
N ALA A 13 1.66 -23.97 13.11
CA ALA A 13 0.89 -25.15 13.51
C ALA A 13 -0.61 -25.01 13.21
N LYS A 14 -1.17 -23.79 13.28
CA LYS A 14 -2.56 -23.51 12.87
C LYS A 14 -2.76 -23.39 11.36
N LYS A 15 -1.70 -23.38 10.56
CA LYS A 15 -1.79 -23.33 9.10
C LYS A 15 -2.22 -24.67 8.48
N SER A 16 -2.11 -25.78 9.24
CA SER A 16 -2.49 -27.12 8.76
C SER A 16 -3.93 -27.51 9.06
N GLU A 17 -4.68 -26.78 9.88
CA GLU A 17 -6.08 -27.10 10.17
C GLU A 17 -7.02 -25.96 9.75
N SER A 18 -7.64 -26.16 8.59
CA SER A 18 -8.84 -25.50 8.06
C SER A 18 -8.74 -24.06 7.53
N ASN A 19 -9.03 -23.93 6.22
CA ASN A 19 -9.45 -22.75 5.48
C ASN A 19 -8.50 -21.54 5.32
N SER A 20 -7.20 -21.80 5.16
CA SER A 20 -6.22 -20.81 4.71
C SER A 20 -6.33 -20.37 3.24
N ARG A 21 -7.29 -20.91 2.45
CA ARG A 21 -7.60 -20.41 1.10
C ARG A 21 -8.36 -19.08 1.14
N ASN A 22 -9.31 -18.92 2.07
CA ASN A 22 -10.17 -17.74 2.10
C ASN A 22 -9.39 -16.49 2.53
N PHE A 23 -8.46 -16.60 3.49
CA PHE A 23 -7.69 -15.44 3.95
C PHE A 23 -6.75 -14.87 2.88
N LEU A 24 -6.16 -15.72 2.04
CA LEU A 24 -5.30 -15.26 0.95
C LEU A 24 -6.12 -14.66 -0.19
N GLU A 25 -7.32 -15.18 -0.46
CA GLU A 25 -8.27 -14.57 -1.41
C GLU A 25 -8.78 -13.22 -0.88
N ASP A 26 -9.16 -13.12 0.40
CA ASP A 26 -9.59 -11.87 1.03
C ASP A 26 -8.47 -10.81 1.04
N VAL A 27 -7.23 -11.20 1.34
CA VAL A 27 -6.07 -10.29 1.28
C VAL A 27 -5.78 -9.86 -0.16
N LYS A 28 -6.02 -10.74 -1.13
CA LYS A 28 -5.82 -10.43 -2.55
C LYS A 28 -6.90 -9.49 -3.06
N ASP A 29 -8.16 -9.69 -2.69
CA ASP A 29 -9.27 -8.77 -2.99
C ASP A 29 -9.05 -7.40 -2.31
N ILE A 30 -8.51 -7.37 -1.07
CA ILE A 30 -8.15 -6.12 -0.38
C ILE A 30 -6.96 -5.39 -1.04
N VAL A 31 -6.08 -6.12 -1.73
CA VAL A 31 -4.97 -5.56 -2.52
C VAL A 31 -5.49 -5.08 -3.86
N ASP A 32 -6.34 -5.85 -4.53
CA ASP A 32 -6.93 -5.51 -5.83
C ASP A 32 -7.88 -4.30 -5.71
N ASP A 33 -8.66 -4.20 -4.62
CA ASP A 33 -9.46 -3.02 -4.28
C ASP A 33 -8.61 -1.77 -3.98
N ALA A 34 -7.42 -1.97 -3.41
CA ALA A 34 -6.48 -0.88 -3.18
C ALA A 34 -5.80 -0.44 -4.49
N GLU A 35 -5.64 -1.34 -5.47
CA GLU A 35 -5.21 -1.00 -6.83
C GLU A 35 -6.29 -0.21 -7.59
N ASP A 36 -7.58 -0.47 -7.36
CA ASP A 36 -8.69 0.27 -8.01
C ASP A 36 -8.92 1.67 -7.41
N HIS A 37 -8.56 1.91 -6.15
CA HIS A 37 -8.52 3.26 -5.58
C HIS A 37 -7.32 4.13 -6.04
N SER A 38 -6.35 3.56 -6.76
CA SER A 38 -5.30 4.31 -7.49
C SER A 38 -5.79 4.89 -8.83
N ASN A 39 -7.05 4.60 -9.20
CA ASN A 39 -7.67 5.02 -10.45
C ASN A 39 -8.04 6.54 -10.58
N PRO A 40 -8.01 7.43 -9.55
CA PRO A 40 -8.23 8.86 -9.77
C PRO A 40 -7.13 9.53 -10.60
N PHE A 41 -5.90 9.02 -10.53
CA PHE A 41 -4.77 9.55 -11.29
C PHE A 41 -4.83 9.12 -12.76
N SER A 42 -5.32 7.91 -13.01
CA SER A 42 -5.51 7.37 -14.36
C SER A 42 -6.60 8.15 -15.12
N GLU A 43 -7.74 8.45 -14.46
CA GLU A 43 -8.86 9.14 -15.07
C GLU A 43 -8.57 10.61 -15.41
N ARG A 44 -7.81 11.32 -14.56
CA ARG A 44 -7.38 12.70 -14.84
C ARG A 44 -6.52 12.82 -16.10
N ILE A 45 -5.83 11.75 -16.50
CA ILE A 45 -4.96 11.74 -17.68
C ILE A 45 -5.70 11.32 -18.97
N LYS A 46 -6.86 10.66 -18.87
CA LYS A 46 -7.69 10.23 -20.02
C LYS A 46 -8.23 11.41 -20.85
N ARG A 47 -8.41 12.59 -20.26
CA ARG A 47 -9.03 13.77 -20.92
C ARG A 47 -8.22 14.40 -22.08
N LYS A 48 -6.98 13.98 -22.34
CA LYS A 48 -6.09 14.63 -23.33
C LYS A 48 -5.77 13.82 -24.61
N GLY A 49 -6.54 12.79 -24.94
CA GLY A 49 -6.42 12.10 -26.24
C GLY A 49 -5.10 11.33 -26.48
N ILE A 50 -4.35 11.02 -25.41
CA ILE A 50 -3.14 10.20 -25.51
C ILE A 50 -3.56 8.73 -25.51
N LYS A 51 -3.42 8.03 -26.65
CA LYS A 51 -3.45 6.56 -26.69
C LYS A 51 -2.28 6.03 -25.83
N LYS A 52 -2.53 5.68 -24.56
CA LYS A 52 -1.51 5.13 -23.67
C LYS A 52 -1.47 3.61 -23.81
N ARG A 53 -0.30 3.05 -24.14
CA ARG A 53 0.04 1.66 -23.82
C ARG A 53 0.62 1.65 -22.40
N VAL A 54 -0.13 1.16 -21.42
CA VAL A 54 0.39 0.90 -20.07
C VAL A 54 0.96 -0.51 -20.10
N LYS A 55 2.27 -0.66 -19.88
CA LYS A 55 2.92 -1.96 -19.69
C LYS A 55 3.54 -1.99 -18.30
N ARG A 56 3.11 -2.93 -17.47
CA ARG A 56 3.70 -3.21 -16.15
C ARG A 56 4.86 -4.18 -16.38
N LEU A 57 6.08 -3.76 -16.05
CA LEU A 57 7.26 -4.61 -16.10
C LEU A 57 7.71 -4.85 -14.66
N SER A 58 7.68 -6.10 -14.21
CA SER A 58 8.27 -6.47 -12.92
C SER A 58 9.76 -6.71 -13.10
N CYS A 59 10.59 -5.92 -12.42
CA CYS A 59 12.04 -6.10 -12.40
C CYS A 59 12.42 -7.13 -11.33
N PHE A 60 12.37 -8.42 -11.66
CA PHE A 60 13.20 -9.37 -10.93
C PHE A 60 14.58 -9.32 -11.58
N LEU A 61 15.64 -9.13 -10.79
CA LEU A 61 17.05 -9.09 -11.22
C LEU A 61 17.55 -10.34 -11.96
N VAL A 62 16.65 -11.26 -12.32
CA VAL A 62 16.91 -12.54 -12.98
C VAL A 62 17.33 -12.37 -14.44
N ASP A 63 16.89 -11.30 -15.13
CA ASP A 63 17.36 -11.02 -16.50
C ASP A 63 17.36 -9.52 -16.85
N ARG A 64 18.47 -8.84 -16.54
CA ARG A 64 18.71 -7.43 -16.91
C ARG A 64 18.65 -7.18 -18.42
N ARG A 65 19.02 -8.16 -19.25
CA ARG A 65 19.06 -8.00 -20.71
C ARG A 65 17.66 -7.98 -21.30
N LYS A 66 16.79 -8.89 -20.84
CA LYS A 66 15.39 -8.90 -21.24
C LYS A 66 14.66 -7.62 -20.80
N PHE A 67 14.85 -7.21 -19.55
CA PHE A 67 14.28 -5.95 -19.04
C PHE A 67 14.75 -4.73 -19.85
N ALA A 68 16.05 -4.68 -20.18
CA ALA A 68 16.60 -3.61 -21.00
C ALA A 68 15.99 -3.57 -22.40
N SER A 69 15.91 -4.73 -23.05
CA SER A 69 15.29 -4.86 -24.38
C SER A 69 13.81 -4.47 -24.38
N ASP A 70 13.07 -4.82 -23.32
CA ASP A 70 11.65 -4.50 -23.19
C ASP A 70 11.44 -2.98 -23.04
N ILE A 71 12.21 -2.32 -22.17
CA ILE A 71 12.16 -0.87 -22.01
C ILE A 71 12.62 -0.16 -23.28
N GLU A 72 13.69 -0.64 -23.93
CA GLU A 72 14.17 -0.06 -25.17
C GLU A 72 13.13 -0.17 -26.29
N GLY A 73 12.47 -1.31 -26.43
CA GLY A 73 11.37 -1.49 -27.38
C GLY A 73 10.21 -0.51 -27.13
N ILE A 74 9.78 -0.38 -25.87
CA ILE A 74 8.70 0.54 -25.48
C ILE A 74 9.08 1.99 -25.76
N THR A 75 10.30 2.38 -25.41
CA THR A 75 10.77 3.76 -25.48
C THR A 75 11.18 4.18 -26.90
N LYS A 76 11.54 3.24 -27.78
CA LYS A 76 11.75 3.48 -29.22
C LYS A 76 10.43 3.75 -29.95
N GLU A 77 9.43 2.90 -29.72
CA GLU A 77 8.11 2.99 -30.37
C GLU A 77 7.26 4.17 -29.87
N SER A 78 7.51 4.66 -28.64
CA SER A 78 6.69 5.69 -28.01
C SER A 78 7.37 7.06 -28.03
N LEU A 79 6.66 8.07 -28.53
CA LEU A 79 7.12 9.47 -28.52
C LEU A 79 7.21 10.07 -27.11
N ARG A 80 6.39 9.58 -26.16
CA ARG A 80 6.37 9.98 -24.75
C ARG A 80 6.02 8.78 -23.87
N TYR A 81 6.66 8.68 -22.71
CA TYR A 81 6.39 7.62 -21.72
C TYR A 81 6.38 8.16 -20.28
N LEU A 82 5.73 7.39 -19.40
CA LEU A 82 5.82 7.54 -17.96
C LEU A 82 6.32 6.21 -17.39
N ILE A 83 7.42 6.25 -16.66
CA ILE A 83 8.00 5.08 -15.99
C ILE A 83 7.81 5.25 -14.49
N VAL A 84 7.35 4.19 -13.81
CA VAL A 84 7.25 4.15 -12.36
C VAL A 84 8.17 3.04 -11.88
N LEU A 85 9.20 3.41 -11.12
CA LEU A 85 10.10 2.49 -10.45
C LEU A 85 9.70 2.45 -8.99
N ASP A 86 9.13 1.33 -8.58
CA ASP A 86 8.60 1.16 -7.23
C ASP A 86 9.64 0.54 -6.30
N ASP A 87 9.71 1.05 -5.07
CA ASP A 87 10.52 0.56 -3.95
C ASP A 87 12.02 0.37 -4.27
N VAL A 88 12.69 1.44 -4.74
CA VAL A 88 14.16 1.43 -4.96
C VAL A 88 14.89 1.65 -3.64
N TRP A 89 15.71 0.69 -3.20
CA TRP A 89 16.28 0.71 -1.84
C TRP A 89 17.59 1.51 -1.75
N LYS A 90 18.48 1.36 -2.73
CA LYS A 90 19.81 1.97 -2.68
C LYS A 90 20.14 2.76 -3.95
N LYS A 91 21.14 3.64 -3.85
CA LYS A 91 21.63 4.44 -4.97
C LYS A 91 22.28 3.56 -6.05
N GLU A 92 22.95 2.51 -5.62
CA GLU A 92 23.62 1.55 -6.50
C GLU A 92 22.62 0.76 -7.35
N ASP A 93 21.41 0.52 -6.82
CA ASP A 93 20.33 -0.13 -7.57
C ASP A 93 19.89 0.73 -8.76
N TRP A 94 19.87 2.06 -8.60
CA TRP A 94 19.63 2.99 -9.69
C TRP A 94 20.79 3.00 -10.70
N ASP A 95 22.04 3.01 -10.23
CA ASP A 95 23.23 3.04 -11.10
C ASP A 95 23.29 1.84 -12.05
N VAL A 96 22.77 0.70 -11.61
CA VAL A 96 22.64 -0.52 -12.40
C VAL A 96 21.69 -0.38 -13.58
N ILE A 97 20.54 0.29 -13.39
CA ILE A 97 19.44 0.29 -14.38
C ILE A 97 19.35 1.60 -15.16
N LYS A 98 19.98 2.69 -14.72
CA LYS A 98 19.84 4.02 -15.33
C LYS A 98 20.12 4.06 -16.83
N ALA A 99 21.06 3.23 -17.30
CA ALA A 99 21.44 3.15 -18.71
C ALA A 99 20.31 2.65 -19.64
N VAL A 100 19.33 1.95 -19.08
CA VAL A 100 18.18 1.41 -19.80
C VAL A 100 17.14 2.49 -20.12
N PHE A 101 17.15 3.60 -19.38
CA PHE A 101 16.13 4.65 -19.51
C PHE A 101 16.63 5.79 -20.41
N PRO A 102 16.07 5.95 -21.63
CA PRO A 102 16.45 7.07 -22.47
C PRO A 102 15.97 8.39 -21.86
N GLN A 103 16.67 9.48 -22.15
CA GLN A 103 16.21 10.83 -21.83
C GLN A 103 15.52 11.44 -23.06
N ARG A 104 14.19 11.34 -23.11
CA ARG A 104 13.38 11.96 -24.17
C ARG A 104 12.56 13.11 -23.60
N ARG A 105 12.58 14.27 -24.28
CA ARG A 105 11.77 15.44 -23.93
C ARG A 105 10.29 15.07 -23.87
N GLY A 106 9.60 15.47 -22.79
CA GLY A 106 8.18 15.21 -22.59
C GLY A 106 7.85 13.86 -21.95
N SER A 107 8.85 13.01 -21.67
CA SER A 107 8.71 11.80 -20.86
C SER A 107 8.97 12.10 -19.38
N LYS A 108 8.41 11.27 -18.49
CA LYS A 108 8.55 11.43 -17.03
C LYS A 108 8.90 10.11 -16.36
N MET A 109 9.56 10.20 -15.21
CA MET A 109 9.87 9.07 -14.34
C MET A 109 9.41 9.40 -12.91
N ILE A 110 8.83 8.41 -12.24
CA ILE A 110 8.49 8.46 -10.82
C ILE A 110 9.30 7.34 -10.17
N ILE A 111 10.05 7.67 -9.13
CA ILE A 111 10.75 6.71 -8.30
C ILE A 111 10.10 6.78 -6.92
N THR A 112 9.64 5.64 -6.41
CA THR A 112 9.25 5.54 -5.00
C THR A 112 10.41 4.88 -4.24
N SER A 113 10.73 5.43 -3.08
CA SER A 113 11.83 4.95 -2.25
C SER A 113 11.62 5.37 -0.80
N ARG A 114 12.14 4.57 0.14
CA ARG A 114 12.25 4.94 1.56
C ARG A 114 13.50 5.78 1.85
N ASN A 115 14.42 5.85 0.88
CA ASN A 115 15.67 6.59 0.97
C ASN A 115 15.61 7.79 0.03
N GLU A 116 15.45 8.99 0.60
CA GLU A 116 15.37 10.23 -0.19
C GLU A 116 16.60 10.50 -1.04
N GLY A 117 17.75 9.96 -0.64
CA GLY A 117 19.00 10.06 -1.39
C GLY A 117 18.95 9.36 -2.73
N VAL A 118 18.04 8.40 -2.94
CA VAL A 118 17.89 7.72 -4.24
C VAL A 118 17.39 8.69 -5.30
N GLY A 119 16.38 9.50 -4.99
CA GLY A 119 15.82 10.46 -5.94
C GLY A 119 16.82 11.53 -6.37
N SER A 120 17.51 12.13 -5.40
CA SER A 120 18.53 13.15 -5.67
C SER A 120 19.78 12.60 -6.35
N HIS A 121 20.12 11.33 -6.09
CA HIS A 121 21.18 10.62 -6.84
C HIS A 121 20.76 10.34 -8.29
N ALA A 122 19.49 10.04 -8.52
CA ALA A 122 18.96 9.79 -9.86
C ALA A 122 18.86 11.05 -10.71
N ASP A 123 18.40 12.15 -10.11
CA ASP A 123 18.34 13.47 -10.73
C ASP A 123 18.42 14.55 -9.63
N PRO A 124 19.51 15.34 -9.53
CA PRO A 124 19.64 16.41 -8.54
C PRO A 124 18.56 17.50 -8.65
N THR A 125 17.88 17.59 -9.79
CA THR A 125 16.80 18.55 -10.05
C THR A 125 15.41 17.95 -9.85
N CYS A 126 15.32 16.71 -9.36
CA CYS A 126 14.04 16.02 -9.19
C CYS A 126 13.10 16.76 -8.21
N PHE A 127 11.80 16.60 -8.45
CA PHE A 127 10.80 17.01 -7.48
C PHE A 127 10.64 15.92 -6.42
N ALA A 128 11.20 16.15 -5.24
CA ALA A 128 11.03 15.26 -4.09
C ALA A 128 9.63 15.44 -3.48
N PHE A 129 8.82 14.39 -3.55
CA PHE A 129 7.51 14.35 -2.89
C PHE A 129 7.57 13.45 -1.66
N ARG A 130 7.36 14.03 -0.48
CA ARG A 130 7.25 13.29 0.78
C ARG A 130 5.76 13.17 1.15
N PRO A 131 5.16 11.96 1.08
CA PRO A 131 3.80 11.76 1.57
C PRO A 131 3.71 12.14 3.06
N ARG A 132 2.67 12.88 3.43
CA ARG A 132 2.39 13.17 4.84
C ARG A 132 1.67 12.00 5.51
N ILE A 133 1.75 11.94 6.82
CA ILE A 133 0.87 11.09 7.63
C ILE A 133 -0.56 11.62 7.62
N LEU A 134 -1.51 10.74 7.94
CA LEU A 134 -2.92 11.08 8.10
C LEU A 134 -3.15 11.88 9.39
N THR A 135 -4.11 12.79 9.38
CA THR A 135 -4.59 13.41 10.63
C THR A 135 -5.41 12.39 11.43
N PRO A 136 -5.68 12.63 12.73
CA PRO A 136 -6.56 11.77 13.52
C PRO A 136 -7.94 11.58 12.87
N GLU A 137 -8.50 12.65 12.29
CA GLU A 137 -9.80 12.64 11.63
C GLU A 137 -9.77 11.81 10.33
N GLU A 138 -8.71 11.96 9.53
CA GLU A 138 -8.53 11.15 8.32
C GLU A 138 -8.26 9.68 8.65
N SER A 139 -7.52 9.42 9.72
CA SER A 139 -7.25 8.07 10.22
C SER A 139 -8.54 7.40 10.67
N TRP A 140 -9.40 8.12 11.40
CA TRP A 140 -10.71 7.61 11.77
C TRP A 140 -11.57 7.31 10.54
N LYS A 141 -11.69 8.25 9.60
CA LYS A 141 -12.46 8.05 8.35
C LYS A 141 -11.98 6.84 7.56
N LEU A 142 -10.67 6.61 7.48
CA LEU A 142 -10.11 5.43 6.82
C LEU A 142 -10.42 4.15 7.60
N CYS A 143 -10.35 4.17 8.93
CA CYS A 143 -10.68 3.00 9.74
C CYS A 143 -12.18 2.66 9.64
N GLU A 144 -13.02 3.68 9.77
CA GLU A 144 -14.47 3.62 9.67
C GLU A 144 -14.91 2.98 8.34
N SER A 145 -14.34 3.44 7.22
CA SER A 145 -14.67 2.89 5.90
C SER A 145 -14.33 1.41 5.73
N ILE A 146 -13.36 0.89 6.49
CA ILE A 146 -12.97 -0.53 6.48
C ILE A 146 -13.88 -1.34 7.40
N VAL A 147 -14.14 -0.83 8.60
CA VAL A 147 -14.95 -1.51 9.62
C VAL A 147 -16.39 -1.71 9.16
N PHE A 148 -16.95 -0.73 8.46
CA PHE A 148 -18.36 -0.72 8.08
C PHE A 148 -18.62 -1.18 6.65
N ARG A 149 -17.59 -1.51 5.87
CA ARG A 149 -17.70 -1.88 4.45
C ARG A 149 -18.72 -2.98 4.16
N ASN A 150 -18.86 -3.95 5.07
CA ASN A 150 -19.72 -5.13 4.91
C ASN A 150 -20.83 -5.22 5.96
N ARG A 151 -21.14 -4.14 6.69
CA ARG A 151 -22.24 -4.14 7.67
C ARG A 151 -23.51 -3.65 7.00
N HIS A 152 -24.56 -4.46 7.01
CA HIS A 152 -25.87 -4.04 6.49
C HIS A 152 -26.39 -2.83 7.28
N GLU A 153 -26.79 -1.76 6.57
CA GLU A 153 -27.27 -0.47 7.12
C GLU A 153 -28.40 -0.61 8.15
N THR A 154 -29.11 -1.74 8.14
CA THR A 154 -30.30 -1.97 8.98
C THR A 154 -29.99 -2.48 10.40
N GLU A 155 -28.77 -2.96 10.68
CA GLU A 155 -28.43 -3.58 11.98
C GLU A 155 -27.43 -2.79 12.82
N PHE A 156 -26.78 -1.77 12.26
CA PHE A 156 -25.67 -1.09 12.92
C PHE A 156 -25.89 0.43 12.95
N ARG A 157 -26.56 0.91 14.00
CA ARG A 157 -26.24 2.26 14.48
C ARG A 157 -24.81 2.18 14.99
N VAL A 158 -23.90 2.97 14.43
CA VAL A 158 -22.60 3.17 15.05
C VAL A 158 -22.90 3.69 16.45
N ASP A 159 -22.74 2.82 17.44
CA ASP A 159 -22.86 3.18 18.83
C ASP A 159 -21.83 4.29 19.08
N GLU A 160 -22.24 5.44 19.61
CA GLU A 160 -21.35 6.57 19.89
C GLU A 160 -20.16 6.11 20.75
N GLU A 161 -20.36 5.06 21.56
CA GLU A 161 -19.31 4.41 22.33
C GLU A 161 -18.26 3.71 21.46
N LEU A 162 -18.67 2.97 20.41
CA LEU A 162 -17.77 2.30 19.48
C LEU A 162 -16.99 3.31 18.64
N GLU A 163 -17.65 4.36 18.15
CA GLU A 163 -16.97 5.46 17.45
C GLU A 163 -15.93 6.13 18.35
N GLY A 164 -16.30 6.43 19.60
CA GLY A 164 -15.39 7.02 20.59
C GLY A 164 -14.18 6.12 20.86
N MET A 165 -14.38 4.81 20.97
CA MET A 165 -13.29 3.85 21.17
C MET A 165 -12.41 3.72 19.93
N GLY A 166 -13.01 3.67 18.75
CA GLY A 166 -12.32 3.63 17.47
C GLY A 166 -11.42 4.85 17.24
N LYS A 167 -11.95 6.05 17.51
CA LYS A 167 -11.17 7.31 17.46
C LYS A 167 -9.99 7.29 18.42
N LYS A 168 -10.13 6.72 19.62
CA LYS A 168 -9.01 6.53 20.56
C LYS A 168 -7.99 5.53 20.00
N MET A 169 -8.43 4.39 19.47
CA MET A 169 -7.55 3.36 18.93
C MET A 169 -6.69 3.85 17.76
N VAL A 170 -7.27 4.61 16.81
CA VAL A 170 -6.52 5.09 15.63
C VAL A 170 -5.39 6.06 16.01
N THR A 171 -5.43 6.69 17.18
CA THR A 171 -4.31 7.55 17.65
C THR A 171 -3.01 6.75 17.83
N TYR A 172 -3.11 5.46 18.19
CA TYR A 172 -1.96 4.57 18.33
C TYR A 172 -1.35 4.17 16.98
N CYS A 173 -2.04 4.38 15.86
CA CYS A 173 -1.52 4.12 14.52
C CYS A 173 -0.55 5.21 14.03
N GLY A 174 -0.40 6.32 14.74
CA GLY A 174 0.52 7.41 14.39
C GLY A 174 0.26 8.05 13.02
N GLY A 175 -0.98 7.95 12.51
CA GLY A 175 -1.36 8.45 11.18
C GLY A 175 -0.80 7.64 10.00
N LEU A 176 -0.21 6.46 10.24
CA LEU A 176 0.28 5.58 9.17
C LEU A 176 -0.91 4.86 8.51
N PRO A 177 -1.17 5.06 7.20
CA PRO A 177 -2.33 4.46 6.54
C PRO A 177 -2.37 2.93 6.67
N LEU A 178 -1.22 2.26 6.58
CA LEU A 178 -1.15 0.80 6.68
C LEU A 178 -1.53 0.30 8.09
N ALA A 179 -1.09 0.99 9.15
CA ALA A 179 -1.45 0.62 10.52
C ALA A 179 -2.95 0.82 10.78
N VAL A 180 -3.52 1.92 10.28
CA VAL A 180 -4.96 2.18 10.34
C VAL A 180 -5.76 1.09 9.61
N ARG A 181 -5.30 0.65 8.44
CA ARG A 181 -5.94 -0.46 7.70
C ARG A 181 -5.94 -1.77 8.49
N VAL A 182 -4.82 -2.11 9.13
CA VAL A 182 -4.71 -3.32 9.97
C VAL A 182 -5.69 -3.24 11.14
N LEU A 183 -5.75 -2.10 11.83
CA LEU A 183 -6.71 -1.89 12.92
C LEU A 183 -8.15 -2.04 12.42
N GLY A 184 -8.51 -1.37 11.32
CA GLY A 184 -9.84 -1.47 10.71
C GLY A 184 -10.21 -2.91 10.36
N GLY A 185 -9.27 -3.67 9.78
CA GLY A 185 -9.46 -5.09 9.47
C GLY A 185 -9.66 -5.97 10.72
N LEU A 186 -8.93 -5.70 11.81
CA LEU A 186 -9.11 -6.40 13.09
C LEU A 186 -10.49 -6.13 13.70
N LEU A 187 -11.03 -4.92 13.51
CA LEU A 187 -12.32 -4.49 14.04
C LEU A 187 -13.50 -4.86 13.13
N ALA A 188 -13.26 -5.14 11.84
CA ALA A 188 -14.30 -5.34 10.83
C ALA A 188 -15.34 -6.40 11.24
N ASN A 189 -14.90 -7.49 11.85
CA ASN A 189 -15.77 -8.59 12.31
C ASN A 189 -16.12 -8.52 13.81
N LYS A 190 -15.96 -7.36 14.46
CA LYS A 190 -16.24 -7.12 15.88
C LYS A 190 -17.45 -6.20 16.05
N TYR A 191 -18.50 -6.72 16.68
CA TYR A 191 -19.80 -6.04 16.72
C TYR A 191 -20.13 -5.45 18.09
N THR A 192 -19.42 -5.85 19.14
CA THR A 192 -19.70 -5.43 20.51
C THR A 192 -18.59 -4.57 21.10
N VAL A 193 -18.96 -3.69 22.06
CA VAL A 193 -18.03 -2.85 22.82
C VAL A 193 -16.98 -3.70 23.53
N SER A 194 -17.37 -4.82 24.14
CA SER A 194 -16.44 -5.72 24.82
C SER A 194 -15.40 -6.34 23.89
N GLU A 195 -15.73 -6.59 22.62
CA GLU A 195 -14.75 -7.08 21.65
C GLU A 195 -13.76 -6.00 21.22
N TRP A 196 -14.22 -4.77 21.03
CA TRP A 196 -13.34 -3.63 20.72
C TRP A 196 -12.44 -3.30 21.92
N GLN A 197 -12.97 -3.38 23.13
CA GLN A 197 -12.21 -3.19 24.36
C GLN A 197 -11.06 -4.20 24.49
N ARG A 198 -11.28 -5.47 24.12
CA ARG A 198 -10.20 -6.48 24.08
C ARG A 198 -9.10 -6.12 23.08
N VAL A 199 -9.46 -5.58 21.91
CA VAL A 199 -8.48 -5.12 20.92
C VAL A 199 -7.70 -3.93 21.48
N TYR A 200 -8.38 -2.97 22.11
CA TYR A 200 -7.77 -1.82 22.75
C TYR A 200 -6.73 -2.22 23.83
N GLU A 201 -7.08 -3.13 24.73
CA GLU A 201 -6.17 -3.63 25.78
C GLU A 201 -4.96 -4.36 25.18
N ASN A 202 -5.16 -5.14 24.12
CA ASN A 202 -4.07 -5.80 23.42
C ASN A 202 -3.12 -4.79 22.74
N ILE A 203 -3.61 -3.66 22.25
CA ILE A 203 -2.76 -2.59 21.71
C ILE A 203 -1.94 -1.94 22.82
N GLN A 204 -2.57 -1.62 23.96
CA GLN A 204 -1.91 -0.96 25.09
C GLN A 204 -0.82 -1.82 25.73
N THR A 205 -0.95 -3.14 25.71
CA THR A 205 0.05 -4.06 26.29
C THR A 205 1.28 -4.31 25.41
N GLN A 206 1.25 -3.85 24.15
CA GLN A 206 2.33 -4.03 23.17
C GLN A 206 3.14 -2.75 22.92
N ILE A 207 2.73 -1.64 23.52
CA ILE A 207 3.42 -0.33 23.48
C ILE A 207 4.23 -0.19 24.77
#